data_AF-A0A954TZ04-F1
#
_entry.id   AF-A0A954TZ04-F1
#
_cell.length_a   1.000
_cell.length_b   1.000
_cell.length_c   1.000
_cell.angle_alpha   90.00
_cell.angle_beta   90.00
_cell.angle_gamma   90.00
#
_symmetry.space_group_name_H-M   'P 1'
#
loop_
_entity.id
_entity.type
_entity.pdbx_description
1 polymer ?
#
loop_
_entity_poly.entity_id
_entity_poly.type
_entity_poly.pdbx_seq_one_letter_code
_entity_poly.pdbx_strand_id
1 'polypeptide(L)'
;GATMPQPAIDHLARIPTIVLDPHVTHTSNLAKVHITTAPAGIAAPGTAYRMDEIPLPLKPALKSPYPTDEEVVRRIKQAIVKKPFWMPEGAQMTAAQV
;
A
#
# COMPACT_ATOMS: atom_id res chain seq x y z
N GLY A 1 -2.64 -15.87 2.36
CA GLY A 1 -3.69 -15.40 1.44
C GLY A 1 -4.03 -16.48 0.45
N ALA A 2 -5.26 -16.51 -0.07
CA ALA A 2 -5.86 -17.63 -0.81
C ALA A 2 -5.05 -18.19 -1.99
N THR A 3 -4.07 -17.44 -2.51
CA THR A 3 -3.25 -17.79 -3.68
C THR A 3 -1.77 -18.08 -3.35
N MET A 4 -1.36 -17.94 -2.09
CA MET A 4 0.05 -18.16 -1.68
C MET A 4 0.28 -19.59 -1.19
N PRO A 5 1.51 -20.15 -1.32
CA PRO A 5 1.85 -21.44 -0.71
C PRO A 5 1.65 -21.43 0.79
N GLN A 6 1.25 -22.56 1.38
CA GLN A 6 0.94 -22.68 2.80
C GLN A 6 2.03 -22.10 3.74
N PRO A 7 3.34 -22.33 3.52
CA PRO A 7 4.37 -21.76 4.38
C PRO A 7 4.35 -20.21 4.44
N ALA A 8 4.02 -19.55 3.33
CA ALA A 8 3.91 -18.09 3.28
C ALA A 8 2.66 -17.59 4.01
N ILE A 9 1.56 -18.34 3.94
CA ILE A 9 0.33 -18.03 4.70
C ILE A 9 0.61 -18.12 6.20
N ASP A 10 1.26 -19.20 6.65
CA ASP A 10 1.59 -19.43 8.05
C ASP A 10 2.52 -18.34 8.60
N HIS A 11 3.46 -17.87 7.78
CA HIS A 11 4.33 -16.77 8.14
C HIS A 11 3.55 -15.46 8.30
N LEU A 12 2.69 -15.11 7.33
CA LEU A 12 1.86 -13.89 7.38
C LEU A 12 0.93 -13.87 8.61
N ALA A 13 0.45 -15.03 9.06
CA ALA A 13 -0.38 -15.14 10.27
C ALA A 13 0.38 -14.88 11.58
N ARG A 14 1.72 -15.00 11.59
CA ARG A 14 2.55 -14.78 12.79
C ARG A 14 3.08 -13.36 12.92
N ILE A 15 3.18 -12.61 11.82
CA ILE A 15 3.73 -11.24 11.82
C ILE A 15 2.60 -10.19 11.77
N PRO A 16 2.83 -8.97 12.29
CA PRO A 16 1.86 -7.89 12.19
C PRO A 16 1.79 -7.35 10.75
N THR A 17 0.94 -7.96 9.93
CA THR A 17 0.75 -7.59 8.53
C THR A 17 -0.20 -6.39 8.40
N ILE A 18 0.14 -5.42 7.55
CA ILE A 18 -0.72 -4.30 7.14
C ILE A 18 -1.11 -4.52 5.68
N VAL A 19 -2.40 -4.40 5.35
CA VAL A 19 -2.93 -4.55 3.99
C VAL A 19 -3.57 -3.25 3.52
N LEU A 20 -3.23 -2.83 2.30
CA LEU A 20 -3.91 -1.77 1.55
C LEU A 20 -4.66 -2.46 0.41
N ASP A 21 -6.00 -2.39 0.43
CA ASP A 21 -6.84 -3.07 -0.56
C ASP A 21 -8.22 -2.39 -0.60
N PRO A 22 -8.81 -2.11 -1.77
CA PRO A 22 -10.20 -1.65 -1.87
C PRO A 22 -11.24 -2.64 -1.34
N HIS A 23 -10.91 -3.93 -1.25
CA HIS A 23 -11.87 -4.97 -0.88
C HIS A 23 -11.43 -5.77 0.36
N VAL A 24 -12.40 -6.42 1.00
CA VAL A 24 -12.13 -7.41 2.03
C VAL A 24 -11.80 -8.73 1.35
N THR A 25 -10.57 -9.20 1.53
CA THR A 25 -10.02 -10.43 0.98
C THR A 25 -9.51 -11.36 2.09
N HIS A 26 -9.22 -12.62 1.76
CA HIS A 26 -8.59 -13.58 2.68
C HIS A 26 -7.30 -13.03 3.30
N THR A 27 -6.53 -12.22 2.56
CA THR A 27 -5.31 -11.60 3.08
C THR A 27 -5.64 -10.47 4.04
N SER A 28 -6.65 -9.64 3.76
CA SER A 28 -7.09 -8.59 4.70
C SER A 28 -7.61 -9.15 6.02
N ASN A 29 -8.30 -10.30 6.00
CA ASN A 29 -8.81 -10.95 7.22
C ASN A 29 -7.70 -11.50 8.11
N LEU A 30 -6.55 -11.85 7.53
CA LEU A 30 -5.35 -12.26 8.27
C LEU A 30 -4.52 -11.07 8.77
N ALA A 31 -4.78 -9.86 8.25
CA ALA A 31 -3.98 -8.69 8.56
C ALA A 31 -4.32 -8.12 9.94
N LYS A 32 -3.32 -7.49 10.59
CA LYS A 32 -3.54 -6.75 11.83
C LYS A 32 -4.25 -5.42 11.58
N VAL A 33 -3.99 -4.81 10.42
CA VAL A 33 -4.60 -3.56 9.97
C VAL A 33 -4.94 -3.68 8.49
N HIS A 34 -6.19 -3.35 8.14
CA HIS A 34 -6.63 -3.17 6.76
C HIS A 34 -6.98 -1.71 6.52
N ILE A 35 -6.32 -1.09 5.56
CA ILE A 35 -6.59 0.28 5.11
C ILE A 35 -7.31 0.21 3.77
N THR A 36 -8.58 0.61 3.74
CA THR A 36 -9.37 0.65 2.52
C THR A 36 -8.90 1.79 1.61
N THR A 37 -8.53 1.46 0.37
CA THR A 37 -8.06 2.43 -0.64
C THR A 37 -9.01 2.53 -1.83
N ALA A 38 -8.87 3.60 -2.61
CA ALA A 38 -9.63 3.80 -3.83
C ALA A 38 -9.12 2.86 -4.96
N PRO A 39 -10.01 2.13 -5.66
CA PRO A 39 -9.57 1.22 -6.72
C PRO A 39 -8.91 1.96 -7.88
N ALA A 40 -7.69 1.56 -8.24
CA ALA A 40 -6.93 2.10 -9.36
C ALA A 40 -7.68 1.95 -10.69
N GLY A 41 -7.70 3.00 -11.51
CA GLY A 41 -8.37 3.04 -12.81
C GLY A 41 -9.90 3.18 -12.76
N ILE A 42 -10.54 2.87 -11.64
CA ILE A 42 -11.99 3.12 -11.45
C ILE A 42 -12.21 4.46 -10.76
N ALA A 43 -11.51 4.67 -9.63
CA ALA A 43 -11.67 5.86 -8.79
C ALA A 43 -10.34 6.55 -8.40
N ALA A 44 -9.19 5.95 -8.73
CA ALA A 44 -7.87 6.53 -8.52
C ALA A 44 -7.08 6.61 -9.84
N PRO A 45 -6.48 7.77 -10.19
CA PRO A 45 -5.67 7.91 -11.40
C PRO A 45 -4.30 7.24 -11.22
N GLY A 46 -3.54 7.14 -12.31
CA GLY A 46 -2.19 6.61 -12.27
C GLY A 46 -1.71 6.12 -13.63
N THR A 47 -0.64 5.33 -13.62
CA THR A 47 -0.08 4.70 -14.83
C THR A 47 0.06 3.21 -14.56
N ALA A 48 -0.51 2.40 -15.44
CA ALA A 48 -0.28 0.96 -15.44
C ALA A 48 0.67 0.59 -16.57
N TYR A 49 1.55 -0.38 -16.34
CA TYR A 49 2.41 -0.92 -17.38
C TYR A 49 1.82 -2.22 -17.90
N ARG A 50 1.64 -2.31 -19.21
CA ARG A 50 1.25 -3.54 -19.87
C ARG A 50 2.46 -4.50 -19.93
N MET A 51 2.22 -5.77 -20.26
CA MET A 51 3.27 -6.81 -20.32
C MET A 51 4.37 -6.56 -21.36
N ASP A 52 4.13 -5.65 -22.30
CA ASP A 52 5.13 -5.15 -23.26
C ASP A 52 5.75 -3.82 -22.82
N GLU A 53 5.68 -3.50 -21.53
CA GLU A 53 6.26 -2.31 -20.88
C GLU A 53 5.69 -0.97 -21.36
N ILE A 54 4.59 -0.98 -22.12
CA ILE A 54 3.93 0.24 -22.55
C ILE A 54 3.19 0.88 -21.37
N PRO A 55 3.48 2.17 -21.03
CA PRO A 55 2.77 2.89 -20.00
C PRO A 55 1.39 3.32 -20.51
N LEU A 56 0.36 2.96 -19.76
CA LEU A 56 -1.04 3.29 -20.05
C LEU A 56 -1.60 4.18 -18.92
N PRO A 57 -2.08 5.40 -19.23
CA PRO A 57 -2.70 6.26 -18.23
C PRO A 57 -4.06 5.70 -17.81
N LEU A 58 -4.24 5.54 -16.50
CA LEU A 58 -5.49 5.14 -15.89
C LEU A 58 -6.45 6.34 -15.83
N LYS A 59 -7.69 6.14 -16.28
CA LYS A 59 -8.72 7.19 -16.39
C LYS A 59 -9.91 6.88 -15.49
N PRO A 60 -9.94 7.38 -14.24
CA PRO A 60 -11.03 7.14 -13.31
C PRO A 60 -12.36 7.66 -13.83
N ALA A 61 -13.40 6.83 -13.77
CA ALA A 61 -14.77 7.21 -14.13
C ALA A 61 -15.59 7.66 -12.91
N LEU A 62 -15.20 7.24 -11.71
CA LEU A 62 -15.94 7.46 -10.47
C LEU A 62 -15.09 8.22 -9.45
N LYS A 63 -15.75 8.83 -8.46
CA LYS A 63 -15.08 9.41 -7.29
C LYS A 63 -15.22 8.44 -6.10
N SER A 64 -14.16 8.31 -5.31
CA SER A 64 -14.16 7.50 -4.08
C SER A 64 -14.01 8.41 -2.85
N PRO A 65 -14.66 8.10 -1.72
CA PRO A 65 -14.38 8.75 -0.45
C PRO A 65 -13.06 8.28 0.19
N TYR A 66 -12.48 7.18 -0.32
CA TYR A 66 -11.23 6.59 0.19
C TYR A 66 -9.99 7.22 -0.47
N PRO A 67 -8.84 7.27 0.23
CA PRO A 67 -7.58 7.75 -0.33
C PRO A 67 -7.02 6.78 -1.38
N THR A 68 -6.16 7.26 -2.27
CA THR A 68 -5.35 6.40 -3.15
C THR A 68 -4.27 5.65 -2.36
N ASP A 69 -3.72 4.57 -2.90
CA ASP A 69 -2.62 3.84 -2.26
C ASP A 69 -1.39 4.74 -2.05
N GLU A 70 -1.05 5.57 -3.04
CA GLU A 70 0.01 6.57 -2.97
C GLU A 70 -0.19 7.51 -1.77
N GLU A 71 -1.41 8.03 -1.60
CA GLU A 71 -1.75 8.95 -0.52
C GLU A 71 -1.57 8.30 0.86
N VAL A 72 -1.98 7.04 1.00
CA VAL A 72 -1.78 6.29 2.25
C VAL A 72 -0.29 6.12 2.54
N VAL A 73 0.50 5.67 1.57
CA VAL A 73 1.95 5.48 1.73
C VAL A 73 2.65 6.81 2.07
N ARG A 74 2.23 7.89 1.40
CA ARG A 74 2.74 9.25 1.67
C ARG A 74 2.46 9.69 3.10
N ARG A 75 1.24 9.46 3.62
CA ARG A 75 0.89 9.77 5.02
C ARG A 75 1.68 8.93 6.01
N ILE A 76 1.87 7.64 5.72
CA ILE A 76 2.72 6.75 6.55
C ILE A 76 4.15 7.30 6.60
N LYS A 77 4.74 7.66 5.45
CA LYS A 77 6.08 8.28 5.38
C LYS A 77 6.15 9.54 6.25
N GLN A 78 5.19 10.46 6.11
CA GLN A 78 5.13 11.69 6.89
C GLN A 78 5.02 11.44 8.40
N ALA A 79 4.26 10.42 8.80
CA ALA A 79 4.13 10.03 10.20
C ALA A 79 5.43 9.43 10.76
N ILE A 80 6.16 8.65 9.96
CA ILE A 80 7.45 8.08 10.36
C ILE A 80 8.52 9.17 10.51
N VAL A 81 8.59 10.13 9.60
CA VAL A 81 9.56 11.25 9.68
C VAL A 81 9.39 12.06 10.97
N LYS A 82 8.15 12.20 11.46
CA LYS A 82 7.86 12.85 12.75
C LYS A 82 8.25 12.02 13.97
N LYS A 83 8.63 10.75 13.78
CA LYS A 83 9.03 9.79 14.82
C LYS A 83 10.44 9.25 14.54
N PRO A 84 11.49 10.11 14.63
CA PRO A 84 12.85 9.77 14.22
C PRO A 84 13.44 8.55 14.94
N PHE A 85 12.92 8.18 16.12
CA PHE A 85 13.34 6.98 16.85
C PHE A 85 12.96 5.64 16.17
N TRP A 86 12.06 5.66 15.18
CA TRP A 86 11.70 4.48 14.38
C TRP A 86 12.65 4.26 13.19
N MET A 87 13.50 5.24 12.89
CA MET A 87 14.43 5.18 11.77
C MET A 87 15.76 4.55 12.23
N PRO A 88 16.32 3.58 11.49
CA PRO A 88 17.65 3.05 11.78
C PRO A 88 18.70 4.17 11.65
N GLU A 89 19.79 4.05 12.43
CA GLU A 89 20.91 5.01 12.37
C GLU A 89 21.42 5.15 10.93
N GLY A 90 21.47 6.39 10.42
CA GLY A 90 21.84 6.72 9.03
C GLY A 90 20.67 7.06 8.10
N ALA A 91 19.44 6.60 8.37
CA ALA A 91 18.26 6.95 7.55
C ALA A 91 17.71 8.36 7.86
N GLN A 92 18.08 8.93 9.01
CA GLN A 92 17.66 10.27 9.43
C GLN A 92 18.25 11.39 8.54
N MET A 93 19.37 11.14 7.85
CA MET A 93 20.03 12.16 7.02
C MET A 93 19.39 12.35 5.64
N THR A 94 18.71 11.34 5.09
CA THR A 94 18.06 11.40 3.77
C THR A 94 16.64 11.98 3.82
N ALA A 95 15.95 11.87 4.96
CA ALA A 95 14.61 12.42 5.14
C ALA A 95 14.55 13.95 5.20
N ALA A 96 15.68 14.63 5.44
CA ALA A 96 15.77 16.09 5.47
C ALA A 96 15.98 16.73 4.07
N GLN A 97 16.16 15.93 3.01
CA GLN A 97 16.57 16.40 1.69
C GLN A 97 15.52 16.20 0.58
N VAL A 98 14.30 15.73 0.90
CA VAL A 98 13.19 15.53 -0.07
C VAL A 98 11.86 16.01 0.48
#